data_AF-A0A852V407-F1
#
_entry.id   AF-A0A852V407-F1
#
_cell.length_a   1.000
_cell.length_b   1.000
_cell.length_c   1.000
_cell.angle_alpha   90.00
_cell.angle_beta   90.00
_cell.angle_gamma   90.00
#
_symmetry.space_group_name_H-M   'P 1'
#
loop_
_entity.id
_entity.type
_entity.pdbx_description
1 polymer ?
#
loop_
_entity_poly.entity_id
_entity_poly.type
_entity_poly.pdbx_seq_one_letter_code
_entity_poly.pdbx_strand_id
1 'polypeptide(L)'
;MLRRLLVSAALAGSVLVVPAAALPASATAAQAPAAAASLSACTYRRDGNVWRCITPGAFCPSAARNRYGYAKVTNRRYKCLKVSGDTRWRWKRA
;
A
#
# COMPACT_ATOMS: atom_id res chain seq x y z
N MET A 1 20.20 -33.10 -12.61
CA MET A 1 20.35 -34.34 -11.81
C MET A 1 19.16 -34.41 -10.87
N LEU A 2 18.23 -35.34 -11.11
CA LEU A 2 17.97 -36.52 -10.24
C LEU A 2 17.77 -36.09 -8.77
N ARG A 3 16.70 -36.41 -8.04
CA ARG A 3 15.66 -37.42 -8.18
C ARG A 3 14.74 -37.24 -6.95
N ARG A 4 13.43 -37.23 -7.20
CA ARG A 4 12.45 -38.13 -6.57
C ARG A 4 12.59 -38.42 -5.06
N LEU A 5 11.64 -37.90 -4.30
CA LEU A 5 11.01 -38.57 -3.15
C LEU A 5 9.49 -38.47 -3.42
N LEU A 6 8.88 -39.48 -4.04
CA LEU A 6 8.16 -40.62 -3.42
C LEU A 6 7.06 -40.12 -2.44
N VAL A 7 5.77 -40.16 -2.83
CA VAL A 7 4.82 -41.32 -2.70
C VAL A 7 4.47 -41.53 -1.23
N SER A 8 3.25 -41.66 -0.71
CA SER A 8 1.84 -41.61 -1.16
C SER A 8 1.03 -41.78 0.13
N ALA A 9 -0.17 -41.19 0.23
CA ALA A 9 -1.22 -41.73 1.10
C ALA A 9 -2.58 -41.22 0.60
N ALA A 10 -3.27 -42.08 -0.15
CA ALA A 10 -4.69 -41.97 -0.44
C ALA A 10 -5.48 -42.34 0.83
N LEU A 11 -6.66 -41.74 1.03
CA LEU A 11 -7.86 -42.45 1.49
C LEU A 11 -9.10 -41.59 1.25
N ALA A 12 -10.06 -42.24 0.60
CA ALA A 12 -11.35 -41.71 0.20
C ALA A 12 -12.28 -41.48 1.39
N GLY A 13 -13.22 -40.55 1.21
CA GLY A 13 -14.34 -40.35 2.11
C GLY A 13 -15.38 -39.48 1.44
N SER A 14 -16.19 -40.08 0.55
CA SER A 14 -17.47 -39.50 0.14
C SER A 14 -18.38 -39.37 1.35
N VAL A 15 -19.26 -38.37 1.37
CA VAL A 15 -20.72 -38.50 1.64
C VAL A 15 -21.36 -37.14 2.02
N LEU A 16 -22.55 -36.93 1.43
CA LEU A 16 -23.66 -36.02 1.75
C LEU A 16 -23.66 -34.57 1.24
N VAL A 17 -24.40 -34.42 0.14
CA VAL A 17 -25.11 -33.21 -0.30
C VAL A 17 -26.10 -32.75 0.78
N VAL A 18 -26.04 -31.48 1.15
CA VAL A 18 -27.14 -30.75 1.80
C VAL A 18 -27.36 -29.47 1.01
N PRO A 19 -28.55 -29.22 0.42
CA PRO A 19 -28.86 -27.94 -0.19
C PRO A 19 -29.34 -27.00 0.92
N ALA A 20 -28.53 -26.00 1.28
CA ALA A 20 -28.95 -24.90 2.14
C ALA A 20 -28.95 -23.59 1.32
N ALA A 21 -30.11 -22.96 1.32
CA ALA A 21 -30.47 -21.82 0.50
C ALA A 21 -29.66 -20.54 0.77
N ALA A 22 -29.46 -19.78 -0.32
CA ALA A 22 -29.39 -18.32 -0.43
C ALA A 22 -28.65 -17.50 0.65
N LEU A 23 -27.49 -16.97 0.26
CA LEU A 23 -26.93 -15.71 0.77
C LEU A 23 -26.34 -14.92 -0.41
N PRO A 24 -26.58 -13.60 -0.53
CA PRO A 24 -25.92 -12.78 -1.54
C PRO A 24 -24.45 -12.63 -1.17
N ALA A 25 -23.55 -13.18 -1.98
CA ALA A 25 -22.12 -12.93 -1.86
C ALA A 25 -21.84 -11.49 -2.33
N SER A 26 -21.89 -10.57 -1.38
CA SER A 26 -21.36 -9.22 -1.53
C SER A 26 -19.91 -9.29 -2.02
N ALA A 27 -19.65 -8.68 -3.17
CA ALA A 27 -18.33 -8.57 -3.77
C ALA A 27 -17.34 -7.98 -2.76
N THR A 28 -16.42 -8.80 -2.26
CA THR A 28 -15.29 -8.35 -1.46
C THR A 28 -14.37 -7.55 -2.37
N ALA A 29 -14.58 -6.22 -2.40
CA ALA A 29 -13.62 -5.30 -2.96
C ALA A 29 -12.28 -5.54 -2.26
N ALA A 30 -11.28 -5.93 -3.04
CA ALA A 30 -9.90 -6.05 -2.58
C ALA A 30 -9.48 -4.69 -1.99
N GLN A 31 -9.51 -4.60 -0.65
CA GLN A 31 -8.92 -3.50 0.08
C GLN A 31 -7.41 -3.59 -0.17
N ALA A 32 -6.94 -2.80 -1.13
CA ALA A 32 -5.53 -2.46 -1.24
C ALA A 32 -5.04 -2.07 0.16
N PRO A 33 -3.89 -2.60 0.64
CA PRO A 33 -3.41 -2.27 1.97
C PRO A 33 -3.21 -0.76 2.03
N ALA A 34 -4.11 -0.08 2.72
CA ALA A 34 -3.91 1.28 3.17
C ALA A 34 -2.73 1.20 4.12
N ALA A 35 -1.54 1.50 3.61
CA ALA A 35 -0.33 1.57 4.39
C ALA A 35 -0.54 2.64 5.47
N ALA A 36 -1.03 2.20 6.63
CA ALA A 36 -1.12 2.95 7.86
C ALA A 36 0.32 3.19 8.35
N ALA A 37 0.99 4.12 7.70
CA ALA A 37 2.27 4.63 8.15
C ALA A 37 1.97 5.67 9.24
N SER A 38 1.71 5.17 10.46
CA SER A 38 1.78 5.93 11.70
C SER A 38 3.23 6.34 11.95
N LEU A 39 3.72 7.28 11.13
CA LEU A 39 5.03 7.87 11.28
C LEU A 39 4.83 9.16 12.08
N SER A 40 5.32 9.14 13.32
CA SER A 40 5.72 10.29 14.15
C SER A 40 5.61 11.62 13.39
N ALA A 41 4.74 12.51 13.90
CA ALA A 41 4.45 13.83 13.33
C ALA A 41 5.73 14.66 13.17
N CYS A 42 6.47 14.43 12.08
CA CYS A 42 7.55 15.33 11.71
C CYS A 42 6.94 16.49 10.95
N THR A 43 7.12 17.69 11.49
CA THR A 43 6.73 18.91 10.80
C THR A 43 7.59 19.06 9.55
N TYR A 44 6.93 19.31 8.42
CA TYR A 44 7.59 19.58 7.15
C TYR A 44 8.61 20.71 7.32
N ARG A 45 9.88 20.45 7.02
CA ARG A 45 10.94 21.46 7.07
C ARG A 45 11.49 21.67 5.67
N ARG A 46 11.52 22.93 5.23
CA ARG A 46 12.21 23.29 3.99
C ARG A 46 13.70 23.43 4.28
N ASP A 47 14.50 22.72 3.51
CA ASP A 47 15.96 22.67 3.59
C ASP A 47 16.50 23.05 2.20
N GLY A 48 16.64 24.36 1.97
CA GLY A 48 16.92 24.92 0.65
C GLY A 48 15.84 24.58 -0.39
N ASN A 49 16.20 23.73 -1.36
CA ASN A 49 15.33 23.30 -2.46
C ASN A 49 14.61 21.96 -2.20
N VAL A 50 14.87 21.31 -1.07
CA VAL A 50 14.27 20.01 -0.72
C VAL A 50 13.43 20.12 0.54
N TRP A 51 12.40 19.29 0.63
CA TRP A 51 11.59 19.15 1.84
C TRP A 51 12.10 17.99 2.68
N ARG A 52 12.50 18.26 3.91
CA ARG A 52 12.86 17.23 4.89
C ARG A 52 11.64 16.87 5.70
N CYS A 53 11.69 15.68 6.31
CA CYS A 53 10.65 15.23 7.22
C CYS A 53 9.27 15.04 6.58
N ILE A 54 9.22 14.64 5.31
CA ILE A 54 7.94 14.39 4.66
C ILE A 54 7.31 13.06 5.10
N THR A 55 5.99 13.04 5.18
CA THR A 55 5.22 11.81 5.38
C THR A 55 4.84 11.22 4.00
N PRO A 56 5.24 9.98 3.68
CA PRO A 56 4.82 9.29 2.46
C PRO A 56 3.29 9.26 2.32
N GLY A 57 2.75 9.58 1.15
CA GLY A 57 1.30 9.54 0.89
C GLY A 57 0.47 10.68 1.51
N ALA A 58 1.06 11.49 2.38
CA ALA A 58 0.41 12.65 2.97
C ALA A 58 0.26 13.80 1.96
N PHE A 59 -0.64 14.73 2.27
CA PHE A 59 -0.81 15.95 1.51
C PHE A 59 0.43 16.82 1.58
N CYS A 60 0.84 17.39 0.45
CA CYS A 60 1.95 18.33 0.43
C CYS A 60 1.45 19.79 0.40
N PRO A 61 2.19 20.70 1.07
CA PRO A 61 1.85 22.12 1.06
C PRO A 61 2.02 22.71 -0.33
N SER A 62 1.33 23.82 -0.62
CA SER A 62 1.36 24.47 -1.94
C SER A 62 2.77 24.88 -2.38
N ALA A 63 3.63 25.29 -1.44
CA ALA A 63 5.03 25.62 -1.70
C ALA A 63 5.90 24.40 -2.09
N ALA A 64 5.41 23.17 -1.83
CA ALA A 64 6.09 21.93 -2.17
C ALA A 64 5.62 21.32 -3.51
N ARG A 65 4.63 21.89 -4.19
CA ARG A 65 4.11 21.36 -5.47
C ARG A 65 5.24 21.21 -6.49
N ASN A 66 5.33 20.04 -7.11
CA ASN A 66 6.39 19.63 -8.04
C ASN A 66 7.83 19.61 -7.45
N ARG A 67 7.99 19.77 -6.13
CA ARG A 67 9.28 19.67 -5.45
C ARG A 67 9.52 18.27 -4.91
N TYR A 68 10.78 17.99 -4.60
CA TYR A 68 11.22 16.75 -3.97
C TYR A 68 11.27 16.89 -2.45
N GLY A 69 11.02 15.78 -1.78
CA GLY A 69 11.18 15.66 -0.34
C GLY A 69 11.70 14.30 0.08
N TYR A 70 12.26 14.25 1.29
CA TYR A 70 12.87 13.08 1.90
C TYR A 70 12.16 12.71 3.20
N ALA A 71 11.72 11.47 3.28
CA ALA A 71 11.09 10.96 4.50
C ALA A 71 12.14 10.80 5.60
N LYS A 72 11.83 11.24 6.83
CA LYS A 72 12.79 11.22 7.95
C LYS A 72 13.36 9.83 8.23
N VAL A 73 12.47 8.84 8.32
CA VAL A 73 12.81 7.49 8.79
C VAL A 73 13.53 6.69 7.71
N THR A 74 13.06 6.76 6.46
CA THR A 74 13.58 5.92 5.39
C THR A 74 14.58 6.63 4.49
N ASN A 75 14.74 7.95 4.64
CA ASN A 75 15.51 8.83 3.75
C ASN A 75 15.22 8.62 2.25
N ARG A 76 14.04 8.08 1.93
CA ARG A 76 13.61 7.84 0.55
C ARG A 76 13.13 9.15 -0.06
N ARG A 77 13.39 9.30 -1.36
CA ARG A 77 12.94 10.44 -2.16
C ARG A 77 11.48 10.26 -2.57
N TYR A 78 10.72 11.33 -2.44
CA TYR A 78 9.35 11.45 -2.94
C TYR A 78 9.21 12.78 -3.66
N LYS A 79 8.24 12.85 -4.57
CA LYS A 79 7.85 14.06 -5.29
C LYS A 79 6.42 14.39 -4.94
N CYS A 80 6.17 15.66 -4.64
CA CYS A 80 4.82 16.15 -4.45
C CYS A 80 4.16 16.28 -5.82
N LEU A 81 3.22 15.39 -6.11
CA LEU A 81 2.51 15.29 -7.38
C LEU A 81 1.01 15.40 -7.15
N LYS A 82 0.31 15.96 -8.15
CA LYS A 82 -1.14 15.90 -8.20
C LYS A 82 -1.57 14.44 -8.41
N VAL A 83 -2.53 13.98 -7.64
CA VAL A 83 -3.10 12.63 -7.82
C VAL A 83 -4.02 12.67 -9.04
N SER A 84 -3.89 11.73 -9.99
CA SER A 84 -4.83 11.62 -11.12
C SER A 84 -6.25 11.45 -10.61
N GLY A 85 -7.18 12.23 -11.18
CA GLY A 85 -8.60 12.22 -10.78
C GLY A 85 -8.90 13.01 -9.50
N ASP A 86 -7.92 13.69 -8.90
CA ASP A 86 -8.11 14.43 -7.65
C ASP A 86 -7.45 15.82 -7.74
N THR A 87 -7.98 16.83 -7.05
CA THR A 87 -7.36 18.17 -6.97
C THR A 87 -6.21 18.24 -5.97
N ARG A 88 -5.99 17.15 -5.25
CA ARG A 88 -5.08 17.07 -4.12
C ARG A 88 -3.66 16.72 -4.55
N TRP A 89 -2.72 17.37 -3.89
CA TRP A 89 -1.29 17.11 -4.05
C TRP A 89 -0.80 16.23 -2.92
N ARG A 90 -0.12 15.13 -3.26
CA ARG A 90 0.43 14.19 -2.27
C ARG A 90 1.87 13.83 -2.58
N TRP A 91 2.62 13.48 -1.54
CA TRP A 91 3.97 12.94 -1.69
C TRP A 91 3.92 11.52 -2.26
N LYS A 92 4.33 11.35 -3.52
CA LYS A 92 4.44 10.06 -4.22
C LYS A 92 5.90 9.66 -4.36
N ARG A 93 6.16 8.35 -4.37
CA ARG A 93 7.52 7.84 -4.61
C ARG A 93 7.99 8.29 -6.00
N ALA A 94 9.22 8.76 -6.08
CA ALA A 94 9.85 9.33 -7.28
C ALA A 94 11.14 8.59 -7.64
#